data_AF-A0A8J8WI55-F1
#
_entry.id   AF-A0A8J8WI55-F1
#
_cell.length_a   1.000
_cell.length_b   1.000
_cell.length_c   1.000
_cell.angle_alpha   90.00
_cell.angle_beta   90.00
_cell.angle_gamma   90.00
#
_symmetry.space_group_name_H-M   'P 1'
#
loop_
_entity.id
_entity.type
_entity.pdbx_description
1 polymer ?
#
loop_
_entity_poly.entity_id
_entity_poly.type
_entity_poly.pdbx_seq_one_letter_code
_entity_poly.pdbx_strand_id
1 'polypeptide(L)'
;MRQNGLMRWEPSHFRAVVRTHPVTGEKALCVNPQFTRSIVGYQKEESDDFLKFLYEHIALLQDVQARIKWKYGTFVAWENRVACPSAIYNWEDDQRRHVARLTPRAEPPYETLFEE
;
A
#
# COMPACT_ATOMS: atom_id res chain seq x y z
N MET A 1 21.34 -19.46 15.26
CA MET A 1 22.33 -18.45 15.69
C MET A 1 21.62 -17.12 15.86
N ARG A 2 21.56 -16.59 17.09
CA ARG A 2 21.10 -15.22 17.37
C ARG A 2 22.24 -14.26 17.06
N GLN A 3 22.01 -13.25 16.22
CA GLN A 3 22.84 -12.06 16.12
C GLN A 3 21.94 -10.82 16.07
N ASN A 4 22.35 -9.82 16.85
CA ASN A 4 21.66 -8.58 17.19
C ASN A 4 21.45 -7.66 15.98
N GLY A 5 20.42 -7.90 15.17
CA GLY A 5 19.84 -6.91 14.28
C GLY A 5 18.55 -6.38 14.90
N LEU A 6 18.34 -5.06 14.90
CA LEU A 6 17.09 -4.42 15.29
C LEU A 6 15.90 -5.24 14.75
N MET A 7 15.16 -5.87 15.66
CA MET A 7 13.99 -6.66 15.31
C MET A 7 13.02 -5.71 14.59
N ARG A 8 12.89 -5.87 13.26
CA ARG A 8 11.85 -5.18 12.49
C ARG A 8 10.53 -5.63 13.10
N TRP A 9 9.86 -4.73 13.83
CA TRP A 9 8.62 -4.96 14.59
C TRP A 9 7.79 -6.11 14.04
N GLU A 10 7.41 -7.07 14.89
CA GLU A 10 6.41 -8.05 14.50
C GLU A 10 5.15 -7.31 14.01
N PRO A 11 4.48 -7.78 12.94
CA PRO A 11 3.27 -7.14 12.43
C PRO A 11 2.17 -7.20 13.52
N SER A 12 2.09 -6.13 14.31
CA SER A 12 1.29 -6.07 15.53
C SER A 12 -0.16 -5.62 15.31
N HIS A 13 -0.57 -5.43 14.06
CA HIS A 13 -1.86 -4.84 13.73
C HIS A 13 -2.54 -5.57 12.59
N PHE A 14 -3.63 -6.27 12.92
CA PHE A 14 -4.61 -6.70 11.94
C PHE A 14 -5.26 -5.47 11.30
N ARG A 15 -5.38 -5.49 9.98
CA ARG A 15 -6.05 -4.44 9.20
C ARG A 15 -7.06 -5.11 8.29
N ALA A 16 -8.18 -4.42 8.06
CA ALA A 16 -9.18 -4.87 7.12
C ALA A 16 -8.59 -4.92 5.70
N VAL A 17 -8.87 -6.00 4.96
CA VAL A 17 -8.49 -6.13 3.54
C VAL A 17 -9.23 -5.09 2.72
N VAL A 18 -10.49 -4.86 3.03
CA VAL A 18 -11.31 -3.78 2.47
C VAL A 18 -11.57 -2.76 3.55
N ARG A 19 -11.26 -1.50 3.28
CA ARG A 19 -11.56 -0.38 4.18
C ARG A 19 -12.67 0.47 3.62
N THR A 20 -13.41 1.12 4.50
CA THR A 20 -14.39 2.15 4.11
C THR A 20 -13.74 3.53 4.19
N HIS A 21 -13.98 4.36 3.18
CA HIS A 21 -13.49 5.73 3.16
C HIS A 21 -14.33 6.59 4.12
N PRO A 22 -13.74 7.28 5.11
CA PRO A 22 -14.50 7.98 6.15
C PRO A 22 -15.39 9.12 5.64
N VAL A 23 -15.00 9.75 4.53
CA VAL A 23 -15.73 10.88 3.94
C VAL A 23 -16.68 10.43 2.82
N THR A 24 -16.19 9.72 1.80
CA THR A 24 -16.99 9.30 0.65
C THR A 24 -17.85 8.06 0.89
N GLY A 25 -17.56 7.25 1.91
CA GLY A 25 -18.23 5.97 2.15
C GLY A 25 -17.82 4.86 1.18
N GLU A 26 -16.95 5.15 0.20
CA GLU A 26 -16.51 4.18 -0.81
C GLU A 26 -15.63 3.10 -0.20
N LYS A 27 -15.67 1.92 -0.80
CA LYS A 27 -14.81 0.80 -0.40
C LYS A 27 -13.50 0.86 -1.17
N ALA A 28 -12.39 0.69 -0.46
CA ALA A 28 -11.05 0.67 -1.04
C ALA A 28 -10.27 -0.56 -0.56
N LEU A 29 -9.45 -1.08 -1.47
CA LEU A 29 -8.61 -2.24 -1.19
C LEU A 29 -7.36 -1.79 -0.42
N CYS A 30 -7.18 -2.30 0.79
CA CYS A 30 -6.12 -1.91 1.73
C CYS A 30 -5.03 -3.00 1.84
N VAL A 31 -4.61 -3.56 0.70
CA VAL A 31 -3.50 -4.53 0.65
C VAL A 31 -2.30 -3.97 -0.09
N ASN A 32 -1.10 -4.33 0.35
CA ASN A 32 0.15 -3.91 -0.30
C ASN A 32 1.21 -5.02 -0.17
N PRO A 33 1.87 -5.44 -1.26
CA PRO A 33 2.91 -6.48 -1.24
C PRO A 33 4.04 -6.22 -0.24
N GLN A 34 4.35 -4.96 0.06
CA GLN A 34 5.44 -4.58 0.96
C GLN A 34 5.10 -4.73 2.45
N PHE A 35 3.81 -4.74 2.80
CA PHE A 35 3.36 -4.67 4.20
C PHE A 35 2.44 -5.83 4.61
N THR A 36 1.57 -6.30 3.72
CA THR A 36 0.60 -7.34 4.00
C THR A 36 1.28 -8.71 3.95
N ARG A 37 1.11 -9.52 4.99
CA ARG A 37 1.77 -10.84 5.11
C ARG A 37 0.85 -12.03 4.92
N SER A 38 -0.39 -11.95 5.42
CA SER A 38 -1.37 -13.03 5.35
C SER A 38 -2.78 -12.49 5.58
N ILE A 39 -3.78 -13.27 5.18
CA ILE A 39 -5.19 -13.02 5.44
C ILE A 39 -5.62 -13.93 6.60
N VAL A 40 -6.26 -13.35 7.61
CA VAL A 40 -6.76 -14.08 8.78
C VAL A 40 -7.90 -15.00 8.37
N GLY A 41 -7.90 -16.24 8.88
CA GLY A 41 -8.96 -17.22 8.63
C GLY A 41 -8.67 -18.20 7.48
N TYR A 42 -7.59 -17.98 6.73
CA TYR A 42 -7.16 -18.86 5.63
C TYR A 42 -5.90 -19.63 5.99
N GLN A 43 -5.70 -20.79 5.33
CA GLN A 43 -4.38 -21.41 5.33
C GLN A 43 -3.37 -20.52 4.59
N LYS A 44 -2.09 -20.76 4.82
CA LYS A 44 -1.04 -19.91 4.27
C LYS A 44 -1.08 -19.92 2.74
N GLU A 45 -1.20 -21.11 2.15
CA GLU A 45 -1.24 -21.31 0.71
C GLU A 45 -2.43 -20.57 0.08
N GLU A 46 -3.62 -20.70 0.66
CA GLU A 46 -4.82 -20.00 0.20
C GLU A 46 -4.66 -18.48 0.32
N SER A 47 -4.16 -18.01 1.47
CA SER A 47 -3.89 -16.59 1.72
C SER A 47 -2.91 -16.03 0.69
N ASP A 48 -1.83 -16.75 0.39
CA ASP A 48 -0.79 -16.31 -0.55
C ASP A 48 -1.37 -16.21 -1.97
N ASP A 49 -2.19 -17.17 -2.39
CA ASP A 49 -2.88 -17.17 -3.69
C ASP A 49 -3.86 -15.99 -3.81
N PHE A 50 -4.68 -15.75 -2.78
CA PHE A 50 -5.60 -14.60 -2.76
C PHE A 50 -4.86 -13.27 -2.80
N LEU A 51 -3.82 -13.10 -1.98
CA LEU A 51 -3.04 -11.87 -1.97
C LEU A 51 -2.35 -11.63 -3.31
N LYS A 52 -1.80 -12.69 -3.92
CA LYS A 52 -1.20 -12.60 -5.25
C LYS A 52 -2.20 -12.11 -6.28
N PHE A 53 -3.40 -12.67 -6.33
CA PHE A 53 -4.47 -12.22 -7.22
C PHE A 53 -4.79 -10.73 -7.02
N LEU A 54 -4.97 -10.29 -5.77
CA LEU A 54 -5.26 -8.89 -5.45
C LEU A 54 -4.13 -7.94 -5.87
N TYR A 55 -2.87 -8.33 -5.66
CA TYR A 55 -1.71 -7.55 -6.05
C TYR A 55 -1.61 -7.43 -7.57
N GLU A 56 -1.80 -8.53 -8.30
CA GLU A 56 -1.80 -8.55 -9.76
C GLU A 56 -2.93 -7.69 -10.31
N HIS A 57 -4.13 -7.76 -9.72
CA HIS A 57 -5.26 -6.92 -10.10
C HIS A 57 -4.91 -5.43 -10.00
N ILE A 58 -4.41 -4.97 -8.84
CA ILE A 58 -3.98 -3.56 -8.64
C ILE A 58 -2.87 -3.17 -9.64
N ALA A 59 -1.89 -4.06 -9.86
CA ALA A 59 -0.72 -3.76 -10.68
C ALA A 59 -0.99 -3.75 -12.19
N LEU A 60 -1.99 -4.49 -12.67
CA LEU A 60 -2.32 -4.61 -14.09
C LEU A 60 -3.43 -3.65 -14.55
N LEU A 61 -4.17 -3.06 -13.61
CA LEU A 61 -5.18 -2.04 -13.87
C LEU A 61 -4.54 -0.73 -14.36
N GLN A 62 -4.31 -0.61 -15.68
CA GLN A 62 -3.69 0.59 -16.25
C GLN A 62 -4.59 1.83 -16.19
N ASP A 63 -5.92 1.64 -16.21
CA ASP A 63 -6.89 2.74 -16.23
C ASP A 63 -6.89 3.59 -14.96
N VAL A 64 -6.43 3.02 -13.82
CA VAL A 64 -6.37 3.72 -12.52
C VAL A 64 -4.95 4.13 -12.13
N GLN A 65 -3.96 3.91 -13.01
CA GLN A 65 -2.56 4.22 -12.74
C GLN A 65 -2.17 5.62 -13.23
N ALA A 66 -1.51 6.37 -12.36
CA ALA A 66 -0.88 7.63 -12.70
C ALA A 66 0.64 7.52 -12.59
N ARG A 67 1.36 7.84 -13.66
CA ARG A 67 2.83 7.87 -13.68
C ARG A 67 3.35 9.29 -13.76
N ILE A 68 4.14 9.69 -12.75
CA ILE A 68 4.64 11.05 -12.61
C ILE A 68 6.10 11.12 -13.06
N LYS A 69 6.38 11.99 -14.04
CA LYS A 69 7.74 12.38 -14.42
C LYS A 69 8.15 13.61 -13.60
N TRP A 70 8.99 13.40 -12.60
CA TRP A 70 9.44 14.47 -11.71
C TRP A 70 10.27 15.51 -12.45
N LYS A 71 9.99 16.78 -12.17
CA LYS A 71 10.82 17.94 -12.53
C LYS A 71 11.06 18.79 -11.29
N TYR A 72 12.00 19.72 -11.37
CA TYR A 72 12.20 20.69 -10.29
C TYR A 72 10.89 21.45 -10.02
N GLY A 73 10.52 21.58 -8.74
CA GLY A 73 9.26 22.21 -8.33
C GLY A 73 8.00 21.35 -8.47
N THR A 74 8.10 20.09 -8.92
CA THR A 74 6.93 19.19 -8.91
C THR A 74 6.52 18.88 -7.47
N PHE A 75 5.27 19.20 -7.14
CA PHE A 75 4.61 18.80 -5.90
C PHE A 75 3.53 17.76 -6.22
N VAL A 76 3.47 16.70 -5.42
CA VAL A 76 2.46 15.65 -5.56
C VAL A 76 1.81 15.44 -4.21
N ALA A 77 0.48 15.53 -4.19
CA ALA A 77 -0.33 15.11 -3.08
C ALA A 77 -1.17 13.91 -3.54
N TRP A 78 -1.26 12.89 -2.68
CA TRP A 78 -2.11 11.74 -2.90
C TRP A 78 -2.71 11.29 -1.57
N GLU A 79 -3.83 10.60 -1.65
CA GLU A 79 -4.49 10.04 -0.49
C GLU A 79 -4.02 8.61 -0.22
N ASN A 80 -3.31 8.41 0.89
CA ASN A 80 -2.78 7.09 1.31
C ASN A 80 -3.87 6.05 1.62
N ARG A 81 -5.14 6.45 1.70
CA ARG A 81 -6.25 5.53 1.98
C ARG A 81 -6.63 4.69 0.77
N VAL A 82 -6.48 5.26 -0.42
CA VAL A 82 -6.96 4.68 -1.69
C VAL A 82 -5.84 4.47 -2.70
N ALA A 83 -4.67 5.08 -2.49
CA ALA A 83 -3.52 4.97 -3.39
C ALA A 83 -2.44 4.04 -2.85
N CYS A 84 -1.86 3.23 -3.74
CA CYS A 84 -0.68 2.42 -3.48
C CYS A 84 0.52 2.95 -4.29
N PRO A 85 1.30 3.92 -3.75
CA PRO A 85 2.43 4.48 -4.48
C PRO A 85 3.57 3.46 -4.60
N SER A 86 4.15 3.37 -5.79
CA SER A 86 5.34 2.56 -6.07
C SER A 86 6.51 3.44 -6.49
N ALA A 87 7.69 3.17 -5.92
CA ALA A 87 8.94 3.83 -6.31
C ALA A 87 9.57 3.09 -7.48
N ILE A 88 9.75 3.77 -8.60
CA ILE A 88 10.38 3.20 -9.80
C ILE A 88 11.84 3.63 -9.84
N TYR A 89 12.77 2.68 -9.86
CA TYR A 89 14.20 2.93 -10.06
C TYR A 89 14.52 2.88 -11.56
N ASN A 90 14.42 4.02 -12.24
CA ASN A 90 14.61 4.12 -13.70
C ASN A 90 15.41 5.35 -14.14
N TRP A 91 16.49 5.66 -13.43
CA TRP A 91 17.42 6.74 -13.76
C TRP A 91 18.85 6.21 -13.87
N GLU A 92 19.72 6.94 -14.57
CA GLU A 92 21.14 6.58 -14.76
C GLU A 92 21.91 6.67 -13.43
N ASP A 93 22.91 5.81 -13.24
CA ASP A 93 23.59 5.60 -11.95
C ASP A 93 24.28 6.84 -11.36
N ASP A 94 24.50 7.90 -12.15
CA ASP A 94 25.12 9.15 -11.74
C ASP A 94 24.11 10.24 -11.31
N GLN A 95 22.80 10.01 -11.45
CA GLN A 95 21.77 11.00 -11.15
C GLN A 95 21.29 10.92 -9.68
N ARG A 96 21.39 12.04 -8.96
CA ARG A 96 20.88 12.17 -7.59
C ARG A 96 19.48 12.78 -7.57
N ARG A 97 18.49 12.07 -7.01
CA ARG A 97 17.16 12.61 -6.70
C ARG A 97 17.01 12.84 -5.19
N HIS A 98 16.52 14.02 -4.81
CA HIS A 98 16.15 14.35 -3.44
C HIS A 98 14.67 14.76 -3.39
N VAL A 99 13.92 14.19 -2.43
CA VAL A 99 12.49 14.47 -2.24
C VAL A 99 12.24 14.60 -0.74
N ALA A 100 11.55 15.68 -0.34
CA ALA A 100 11.00 15.81 1.00
C ALA A 100 9.56 15.29 1.00
N ARG A 101 9.18 14.49 2.01
CA ARG A 101 7.83 13.96 2.16
C ARG A 101 7.26 14.35 3.51
N LEU A 102 6.03 14.85 3.50
CA LEU A 102 5.22 15.09 4.69
C LEU A 102 4.03 14.13 4.67
N THR A 103 3.75 13.50 5.81
CA THR A 103 2.60 12.60 5.96
C THR A 103 1.79 13.05 7.18
N PRO A 104 0.57 13.59 7.00
CA PRO A 104 -0.29 13.93 8.14
C PRO A 104 -0.78 12.65 8.82
N ARG A 105 -1.10 12.75 10.11
CA ARG A 105 -1.75 11.67 10.86
C ARG A 105 -3.19 11.51 10.39
N ALA A 106 -3.61 10.26 10.18
CA ALA A 106 -4.97 9.90 9.82
C ALA A 106 -5.67 9.12 10.95
N GLU A 107 -6.97 8.89 10.78
CA GLU A 107 -7.79 8.01 11.60
C GLU A 107 -7.41 6.53 11.45
N PRO A 108 -7.75 5.68 12.44
CA PRO A 108 -7.67 4.23 12.28
C PRO A 108 -8.61 3.76 11.16
N PRO A 109 -8.17 2.83 10.29
CA PRO A 109 -9.05 2.26 9.27
C PRO A 109 -10.18 1.46 9.93
N TYR A 110 -11.38 1.54 9.36
CA TYR A 110 -12.53 0.72 9.74
C TYR A 110 -13.17 0.12 8.49
N GLU A 111 -13.96 -0.93 8.72
CA GLU A 111 -14.69 -1.66 7.70
C GLU A 111 -16.18 -1.50 7.97
N THR A 112 -16.97 -1.31 6.91
CA THR A 112 -18.42 -1.43 6.94
C THR A 112 -18.85 -2.69 6.22
N LEU A 113 -19.93 -3.31 6.70
CA LEU A 113 -20.53 -4.47 6.06
C LEU A 113 -20.84 -4.17 4.59
N PHE A 114 -20.79 -5.20 3.75
CA PHE A 114 -21.25 -5.10 2.38
C PHE A 114 -22.78 -5.19 2.40
N GLU A 115 -23.45 -4.13 1.95
CA GLU A 115 -24.89 -4.12 1.72
C GLU A 115 -25.11 -4.60 0.27
N GLU A 116 -26.00 -5.59 0.09
CA GLU A 116 -26.35 -6.17 -1.22
C GLU A 116 -27.13 -5.21 -2.12
#